data_AF-A0A3D5W9I6-F1
#
_entry.id   AF-A0A3D5W9I6-F1
#
_cell.length_a   1.000
_cell.length_b   1.000
_cell.length_c   1.000
_cell.angle_alpha   90.00
_cell.angle_beta   90.00
_cell.angle_gamma   90.00
#
_symmetry.space_group_name_H-M   'P 1'
#
loop_
_entity.id
_entity.type
_entity.pdbx_description
1 polymer ?
#
loop_
_entity_poly.entity_id
_entity_poly.type
_entity_poly.pdbx_seq_one_letter_code
_entity_poly.pdbx_strand_id
1 'polypeptide(L)'
;MSVSTTAPALQANVEPPALPEYTGILLALDASDHANRAAIEAAGLAALWNARVTGTHAYAAKLHDQRFRQMEGGLPKQFRAEQELERQRDVHDDLITRGLAIITDSYLDHAAQVCSAARVRFGRQALEGKNYRALTEAANHGSHDLLVIGARGLGAVPGGRLGTVCTRVVRRVQVDTLVIKDPEASLSAGPIVVAVDGSPQAWGGLLTALSLARHWHCPVHVVAAFDPYYHYVAFNRIAGVLSERASKVFRFQEQEKLHEEIIDSGLAKIYQGHLEVAAMIGADYGIEVSTRLLDGKPHDAIDRYLKTLKPALLVLGKRGVHADPDLDIGGNTEHLLHDADCALLISQRQYQPPVEAVADVTTSWTVEAEHSIARVPDFAQSMARTAILREASERGHTVITAGMVEEVTATLCPAHATRAMRDIVEADARGELQPPPVGPMPWSAQAEAELEKIGDPVEQDNIRGRV
;
A
#
# COMPACT_ATOMS: atom_id res chain seq x y z
N MET A 1 -54.54 -8.22 -5.34
CA MET A 1 -53.46 -8.47 -6.31
C MET A 1 -52.40 -7.40 -6.07
N SER A 2 -51.42 -7.71 -5.23
CA SER A 2 -50.33 -6.81 -4.83
C SER A 2 -49.20 -6.94 -5.84
N VAL A 3 -48.98 -5.90 -6.64
CA VAL A 3 -47.85 -5.84 -7.56
C VAL A 3 -46.61 -5.51 -6.74
N SER A 4 -45.70 -6.48 -6.67
CA SER A 4 -44.35 -6.35 -6.12
C SER A 4 -43.52 -5.52 -7.11
N THR A 5 -43.12 -4.33 -6.70
CA THR A 5 -42.12 -3.52 -7.40
C THR A 5 -40.73 -3.93 -6.91
N THR A 6 -40.13 -4.91 -7.58
CA THR A 6 -38.70 -5.17 -7.49
C THR A 6 -37.95 -4.06 -8.22
N ALA A 7 -37.22 -3.24 -7.48
CA ALA A 7 -36.24 -2.31 -8.05
C ALA A 7 -35.15 -3.12 -8.79
N PRO A 8 -34.71 -2.69 -9.98
CA PRO A 8 -33.63 -3.37 -10.68
C PRO A 8 -32.30 -3.09 -9.95
N ALA A 9 -31.70 -4.15 -9.38
CA ALA A 9 -30.31 -4.12 -8.95
C ALA A 9 -29.43 -3.95 -10.19
N LEU A 10 -29.00 -2.72 -10.45
CA LEU A 10 -27.89 -2.42 -11.35
C LEU A 10 -26.57 -2.72 -10.62
N GLN A 11 -26.34 -3.99 -10.29
CA GLN A 11 -24.98 -4.48 -10.06
C GLN A 11 -24.45 -4.89 -11.42
N ALA A 12 -23.72 -3.99 -12.06
CA ALA A 12 -22.76 -4.42 -13.06
C ALA A 12 -21.77 -5.33 -12.32
N ASN A 13 -21.88 -6.65 -12.54
CA ASN A 13 -20.85 -7.62 -12.17
C ASN A 13 -19.59 -7.29 -12.97
N VAL A 14 -18.85 -6.28 -12.52
CA VAL A 14 -17.49 -6.02 -12.98
C VAL A 14 -16.64 -7.05 -12.24
N GLU A 15 -16.07 -8.01 -12.96
CA GLU A 15 -15.10 -8.93 -12.36
C GLU A 15 -13.99 -8.11 -11.68
N PRO A 16 -13.61 -8.48 -10.45
CA PRO A 16 -12.57 -7.76 -9.74
C PRO A 16 -11.26 -7.82 -10.53
N PRO A 17 -10.40 -6.78 -10.44
CA PRO A 17 -9.12 -6.78 -11.16
C PRO A 17 -8.27 -7.98 -10.76
N ALA A 18 -7.39 -8.46 -11.64
CA ALA A 18 -6.54 -9.60 -11.31
C ALA A 18 -5.71 -9.34 -10.04
N LEU A 19 -5.63 -10.35 -9.16
CA LEU A 19 -4.79 -10.29 -7.96
C LEU A 19 -3.33 -10.01 -8.34
N PRO A 20 -2.62 -9.23 -7.51
CA PRO A 20 -1.25 -8.83 -7.80
C PRO A 20 -0.28 -10.02 -7.79
N GLU A 21 0.70 -9.94 -8.67
CA GLU A 21 1.80 -10.89 -8.79
C GLU A 21 3.12 -10.11 -8.73
N TYR A 22 4.20 -10.82 -8.34
CA TYR A 22 5.57 -10.30 -8.45
C TYR A 22 6.25 -10.88 -9.68
N THR A 23 6.96 -10.03 -10.41
CA THR A 23 7.64 -10.38 -11.66
C THR A 23 9.16 -10.37 -11.51
N GLY A 24 9.69 -9.55 -10.59
CA GLY A 24 11.12 -9.34 -10.39
C GLY A 24 11.48 -9.24 -8.92
N ILE A 25 12.10 -10.29 -8.38
CA ILE A 25 12.52 -10.36 -6.98
C ILE A 25 14.01 -10.04 -6.88
N LEU A 26 14.37 -9.01 -6.12
CA LEU A 26 15.74 -8.76 -5.69
C LEU A 26 15.98 -9.47 -4.36
N LEU A 27 17.00 -10.33 -4.30
CA LEU A 27 17.32 -11.14 -3.11
C LEU A 27 18.66 -10.70 -2.52
N ALA A 28 18.65 -10.14 -1.32
CA ALA A 28 19.86 -9.74 -0.60
C ALA A 28 20.48 -10.93 0.15
N LEU A 29 21.77 -11.17 -0.11
CA LEU A 29 22.49 -12.36 0.36
C LEU A 29 23.74 -11.95 1.14
N ASP A 30 23.98 -12.60 2.27
CA ASP A 30 25.23 -12.50 3.02
C ASP A 30 25.62 -13.83 3.71
N ALA A 31 24.98 -14.95 3.34
CA ALA A 31 25.12 -16.28 3.95
C ALA A 31 24.75 -16.40 5.44
N SER A 32 24.12 -15.38 6.04
CA SER A 32 23.47 -15.54 7.34
C SER A 32 22.26 -16.47 7.26
N ASP A 33 21.86 -17.06 8.40
CA ASP A 33 20.70 -17.97 8.45
C ASP A 33 19.42 -17.32 7.91
N HIS A 34 19.22 -16.02 8.21
CA HIS A 34 18.08 -15.26 7.69
C HIS A 34 18.16 -15.04 6.18
N ALA A 35 19.36 -14.78 5.63
CA ALA A 35 19.55 -14.64 4.19
C ALA A 35 19.38 -16.00 3.46
N ASN A 36 19.80 -17.10 4.08
CA ASN A 36 19.62 -18.44 3.53
C ASN A 36 18.14 -18.84 3.50
N ARG A 37 17.38 -18.57 4.58
CA ARG A 37 15.92 -18.73 4.56
C ARG A 37 15.27 -17.79 3.53
N ALA A 38 15.74 -16.54 3.41
CA ALA A 38 15.27 -15.63 2.37
C ALA A 38 15.47 -16.17 0.94
N ALA A 39 16.56 -16.88 0.67
CA ALA A 39 16.77 -17.50 -0.64
C ALA A 39 15.72 -18.59 -0.94
N ILE A 40 15.37 -19.39 0.07
CA ILE A 40 14.33 -20.43 -0.05
C ILE A 40 12.97 -19.80 -0.29
N GLU A 41 12.59 -18.80 0.52
CA GLU A 41 11.28 -18.13 0.39
C GLU A 41 11.17 -17.33 -0.91
N ALA A 42 12.24 -16.66 -1.34
CA ALA A 42 12.27 -15.96 -2.63
C ALA A 42 12.10 -16.91 -3.82
N ALA A 43 12.73 -18.09 -3.78
CA ALA A 43 12.55 -19.11 -4.80
C ALA A 43 11.12 -19.68 -4.80
N GLY A 44 10.56 -19.92 -3.61
CA GLY A 44 9.16 -20.36 -3.45
C GLY A 44 8.16 -19.35 -4.04
N LEU A 45 8.31 -18.07 -3.69
CA LEU A 45 7.49 -16.98 -4.23
C LEU A 45 7.63 -16.84 -5.75
N ALA A 46 8.87 -16.86 -6.25
CA ALA A 46 9.10 -16.76 -7.69
C ALA A 46 8.48 -17.92 -8.48
N ALA A 47 8.43 -19.12 -7.90
CA ALA A 47 7.80 -20.27 -8.53
C ALA A 47 6.28 -20.11 -8.70
N LEU A 48 5.60 -19.39 -7.80
CA LEU A 48 4.15 -19.15 -7.88
C LEU A 48 3.75 -18.36 -9.14
N TRP A 49 4.55 -17.35 -9.49
CA TRP A 49 4.24 -16.38 -10.55
C TRP A 49 5.22 -16.40 -11.72
N ASN A 50 6.09 -17.42 -11.79
CA ASN A 50 7.17 -17.51 -12.79
C ASN A 50 8.08 -16.26 -12.82
N ALA A 51 8.30 -15.66 -11.65
CA ALA A 51 9.09 -14.46 -11.47
C ALA A 51 10.58 -14.74 -11.70
N ARG A 52 11.35 -13.67 -11.96
CA ARG A 52 12.82 -13.73 -11.98
C ARG A 52 13.36 -13.37 -10.61
N VAL A 53 14.30 -14.16 -10.10
CA VAL A 53 15.10 -13.79 -8.92
C VAL A 53 16.43 -13.21 -9.38
N THR A 54 16.85 -12.10 -8.80
CA THR A 54 18.21 -11.55 -8.94
C THR A 54 18.87 -11.59 -7.57
N GLY A 55 19.82 -12.50 -7.38
CA GLY A 55 20.62 -12.54 -6.17
C GLY A 55 21.64 -11.42 -6.17
N THR A 56 21.78 -10.74 -5.03
CA THR A 56 22.74 -9.67 -4.85
C THR A 56 23.44 -9.71 -3.51
N HIS A 57 24.72 -9.36 -3.51
CA HIS A 57 25.51 -9.13 -2.31
C HIS A 57 26.30 -7.84 -2.50
N ALA A 58 26.29 -7.01 -1.46
CA ALA A 58 27.01 -5.75 -1.43
C ALA A 58 28.27 -5.87 -0.57
N TYR A 59 29.42 -5.63 -1.18
CA TYR A 59 30.73 -5.58 -0.54
C TYR A 59 31.34 -4.18 -0.71
N ALA A 60 32.37 -3.87 0.09
CA ALA A 60 32.94 -2.52 0.12
C ALA A 60 34.47 -2.55 0.10
N ALA A 61 35.05 -3.05 -0.99
CA ALA A 61 36.50 -3.15 -1.14
C ALA A 61 37.18 -1.78 -0.97
N LYS A 62 36.66 -0.75 -1.63
CA LYS A 62 37.23 0.62 -1.56
C LYS A 62 37.23 1.22 -0.16
N LEU A 63 36.20 0.92 0.65
CA LEU A 63 36.16 1.41 2.04
C LEU A 63 37.16 0.68 2.92
N HIS A 64 37.36 -0.61 2.67
CA HIS A 64 38.37 -1.40 3.35
C HIS A 64 39.78 -0.89 3.04
N ASP A 65 40.08 -0.61 1.78
CA ASP A 65 41.39 -0.07 1.37
C ASP A 65 41.66 1.32 1.97
N GLN A 66 40.63 2.16 2.06
CA GLN A 66 40.75 3.45 2.72
C GLN A 66 41.12 3.29 4.21
N ARG A 67 40.51 2.34 4.92
CA ARG A 67 40.85 2.06 6.33
C ARG A 67 42.23 1.45 6.49
N PHE A 68 42.62 0.58 5.57
CA PHE A 68 43.98 0.05 5.52
C PHE A 68 45.01 1.18 5.41
N ARG A 69 44.84 2.12 4.47
CA ARG A 69 45.77 3.26 4.33
C ARG A 69 45.82 4.16 5.57
N GLN A 70 44.70 4.32 6.28
CA GLN A 70 44.66 5.12 7.52
C GLN A 70 45.38 4.45 8.70
N MET A 71 45.52 3.12 8.69
CA MET A 71 46.19 2.39 9.77
C MET A 71 47.72 2.45 9.68
N GLU A 72 48.27 2.83 8.51
CA GLU A 72 49.70 2.82 8.21
C GLU A 72 50.55 3.58 9.23
N GLY A 73 50.02 4.70 9.74
CA GLY A 73 50.70 5.50 10.77
C GLY A 73 50.91 4.79 12.11
N GLY A 74 50.08 3.78 12.41
CA GLY A 74 50.14 2.97 13.63
C GLY A 74 50.99 1.69 13.51
N LEU A 75 51.54 1.40 12.32
CA LEU A 75 52.30 0.17 12.10
C LEU A 75 53.65 0.17 12.84
N PRO A 76 54.15 -1.00 13.29
CA PRO A 76 55.51 -1.14 13.82
C PRO A 76 56.55 -0.58 12.84
N LYS A 77 57.67 -0.03 13.35
CA LYS A 77 58.67 0.68 12.53
C LYS A 77 59.15 -0.12 11.30
N GLN A 78 59.31 -1.43 11.44
CA GLN A 78 59.76 -2.32 10.36
C GLN A 78 58.80 -2.35 9.15
N PHE A 79 57.51 -2.09 9.35
CA PHE A 79 56.49 -2.08 8.29
C PHE A 79 56.17 -0.68 7.76
N ARG A 80 56.89 0.36 8.23
CA ARG A 80 56.74 1.76 7.79
C ARG A 80 57.81 2.21 6.80
N ALA A 81 58.68 1.31 6.36
CA ALA A 81 59.59 1.59 5.25
C ALA A 81 58.77 1.82 3.98
N GLU A 82 59.09 2.87 3.21
CA GLU A 82 58.32 3.32 2.05
C GLU A 82 58.02 2.19 1.05
N GLN A 83 59.07 1.45 0.64
CA GLN A 83 58.93 0.31 -0.28
C GLN A 83 58.03 -0.79 0.28
N GLU A 84 58.07 -1.03 1.59
CA GLU A 84 57.23 -2.05 2.23
C GLU A 84 55.79 -1.57 2.38
N LEU A 85 55.53 -0.27 2.55
CA LEU A 85 54.18 0.30 2.52
C LEU A 85 53.57 0.20 1.12
N GLU A 86 54.31 0.56 0.07
CA GLU A 86 53.85 0.43 -1.32
C GLU A 86 53.51 -1.02 -1.66
N ARG A 87 54.43 -1.95 -1.35
CA ARG A 87 54.19 -3.38 -1.54
C ARG A 87 52.97 -3.88 -0.77
N GLN A 88 52.80 -3.47 0.49
CA GLN A 88 51.64 -3.86 1.30
C GLN A 88 50.33 -3.34 0.70
N ARG A 89 50.29 -2.12 0.17
CA ARG A 89 49.09 -1.56 -0.50
C ARG A 89 48.69 -2.38 -1.71
N ASP A 90 49.65 -2.68 -2.60
CA ASP A 90 49.38 -3.42 -3.83
C ASP A 90 48.92 -4.84 -3.53
N VAL A 91 49.61 -5.53 -2.62
CA VAL A 91 49.26 -6.91 -2.22
C VAL A 91 47.89 -6.94 -1.52
N HIS A 92 47.60 -5.99 -0.64
CA HIS A 92 46.35 -5.96 0.11
C HIS A 92 45.15 -5.66 -0.78
N ASP A 93 45.24 -4.65 -1.65
CA ASP A 93 44.17 -4.31 -2.59
C ASP A 93 43.81 -5.51 -3.48
N ASP A 94 44.82 -6.16 -4.06
CA ASP A 94 44.64 -7.32 -4.94
C ASP A 94 44.07 -8.55 -4.20
N LEU A 95 44.53 -8.81 -2.96
CA LEU A 95 44.00 -9.91 -2.14
C LEU A 95 42.57 -9.67 -1.67
N ILE A 96 42.24 -8.46 -1.21
CA ILE A 96 40.92 -8.14 -0.68
C ILE A 96 39.90 -8.04 -1.80
N THR A 97 40.22 -7.37 -2.89
CA THR A 97 39.31 -7.23 -4.03
C THR A 97 38.94 -8.61 -4.59
N ARG A 98 39.93 -9.48 -4.82
CA ARG A 98 39.66 -10.87 -5.26
C ARG A 98 38.95 -11.68 -4.19
N GLY A 99 39.34 -11.55 -2.92
CA GLY A 99 38.72 -12.27 -1.82
C GLY A 99 37.23 -11.95 -1.66
N LEU A 100 36.86 -10.66 -1.67
CA LEU A 100 35.47 -10.22 -1.57
C LEU A 100 34.64 -10.61 -2.81
N ALA A 101 35.25 -10.63 -3.99
CA ALA A 101 34.60 -11.14 -5.20
C ALA A 101 34.30 -12.64 -5.08
N ILE A 102 35.26 -13.46 -4.64
CA ILE A 102 35.08 -14.91 -4.44
C ILE A 102 33.99 -15.19 -3.38
N ILE A 103 33.99 -14.44 -2.28
CA ILE A 103 32.95 -14.56 -1.24
C ILE A 103 31.58 -14.23 -1.82
N THR A 104 31.48 -13.14 -2.59
CA THR A 104 30.25 -12.73 -3.25
C THR A 104 29.75 -13.82 -4.22
N ASP A 105 30.62 -14.34 -5.05
CA ASP A 105 30.28 -15.41 -6.01
C ASP A 105 29.81 -16.67 -5.27
N SER A 106 30.44 -17.03 -4.14
CA SER A 106 30.04 -18.18 -3.33
C SER A 106 28.62 -18.03 -2.76
N TYR A 107 28.24 -16.83 -2.32
CA TYR A 107 26.88 -16.55 -1.83
C TYR A 107 25.86 -16.63 -2.97
N LEU A 108 26.23 -16.11 -4.14
CA LEU A 108 25.39 -16.15 -5.34
C LEU A 108 25.25 -17.58 -5.89
N ASP A 109 26.29 -18.41 -5.80
CA ASP A 109 26.27 -19.83 -6.17
C ASP A 109 25.27 -20.60 -5.32
N HIS A 110 25.28 -20.39 -4.01
CA HIS A 110 24.32 -21.03 -3.11
C HIS A 110 22.87 -20.67 -3.48
N ALA A 111 22.56 -19.38 -3.66
CA ALA A 111 21.23 -18.94 -4.06
C ALA A 111 20.82 -19.44 -5.46
N ALA A 112 21.78 -19.53 -6.40
CA ALA A 112 21.55 -20.09 -7.72
C ALA A 112 21.16 -21.58 -7.65
N GLN A 113 21.78 -22.36 -6.76
CA GLN A 113 21.42 -23.75 -6.54
C GLN A 113 20.01 -23.89 -5.99
N VAL A 114 19.64 -23.06 -5.00
CA VAL A 114 18.27 -23.04 -4.43
C VAL A 114 17.24 -22.70 -5.52
N CYS A 115 17.48 -21.66 -6.31
CA CYS A 115 16.57 -21.28 -7.41
C CYS A 115 16.52 -22.35 -8.51
N SER A 116 17.65 -23.00 -8.83
CA SER A 116 17.70 -24.07 -9.82
C SER A 116 16.88 -25.29 -9.39
N ALA A 117 16.94 -25.68 -8.12
CA ALA A 117 16.11 -26.75 -7.56
C ALA A 117 14.61 -26.43 -7.67
N ALA A 118 14.25 -25.15 -7.51
CA ALA A 118 12.88 -24.64 -7.70
C ALA A 118 12.50 -24.35 -9.16
N ARG A 119 13.40 -24.57 -10.14
CA ARG A 119 13.22 -24.25 -11.57
C ARG A 119 12.92 -22.75 -11.84
N VAL A 120 13.50 -21.87 -11.03
CA VAL A 120 13.33 -20.42 -11.12
C VAL A 120 14.49 -19.76 -11.87
N ARG A 121 14.18 -18.75 -12.69
CA ARG A 121 15.20 -17.94 -13.39
C ARG A 121 16.01 -17.11 -12.39
N PHE A 122 17.33 -17.31 -12.38
CA PHE A 122 18.24 -16.62 -11.47
C PHE A 122 19.22 -15.71 -12.21
N GLY A 123 19.27 -14.44 -11.83
CA GLY A 123 20.28 -13.46 -12.21
C GLY A 123 21.25 -13.19 -11.06
N ARG A 124 22.45 -12.74 -11.39
CA ARG A 124 23.51 -12.42 -10.43
C ARG A 124 23.86 -10.94 -10.49
N GLN A 125 24.07 -10.32 -9.32
CA GLN A 125 24.47 -8.92 -9.24
C GLN A 125 25.39 -8.69 -8.03
N ALA A 126 26.69 -8.54 -8.28
CA ALA A 126 27.65 -8.11 -7.27
C ALA A 126 27.63 -6.57 -7.17
N LEU A 127 27.56 -6.02 -5.95
CA LEU A 127 27.46 -4.57 -5.72
C LEU A 127 28.65 -4.07 -4.91
N GLU A 128 29.37 -3.08 -5.44
CA GLU A 128 30.44 -2.39 -4.72
C GLU A 128 29.90 -1.12 -4.04
N GLY A 129 30.12 -0.99 -2.74
CA GLY A 129 29.78 0.20 -1.97
C GLY A 129 29.25 -0.08 -0.56
N LYS A 130 28.76 0.95 0.12
CA LYS A 130 28.12 0.79 1.43
C LYS A 130 26.87 -0.08 1.29
N ASN A 131 26.82 -1.20 2.00
CA ASN A 131 25.82 -2.26 1.81
C ASN A 131 24.38 -1.74 1.66
N TYR A 132 23.91 -0.96 2.63
CA TYR A 132 22.53 -0.45 2.60
C TYR A 132 22.26 0.48 1.41
N ARG A 133 23.24 1.29 0.98
CA ARG A 133 23.07 2.24 -0.12
C ARG A 133 22.99 1.47 -1.43
N ALA A 134 23.95 0.57 -1.67
CA ALA A 134 23.99 -0.20 -2.90
C ALA A 134 22.74 -1.08 -3.07
N LEU A 135 22.27 -1.74 -1.99
CA LEU A 135 21.02 -2.50 -2.01
C LEU A 135 19.80 -1.62 -2.29
N THR A 136 19.72 -0.43 -1.68
CA THR A 136 18.63 0.51 -1.92
C THR A 136 18.61 0.98 -3.38
N GLU A 137 19.78 1.34 -3.92
CA GLU A 137 19.91 1.79 -5.32
C GLU A 137 19.54 0.66 -6.30
N ALA A 138 19.96 -0.57 -6.02
CA ALA A 138 19.59 -1.73 -6.83
C ALA A 138 18.08 -2.00 -6.79
N ALA A 139 17.45 -1.92 -5.62
CA ALA A 139 16.01 -2.13 -5.46
C ALA A 139 15.17 -1.02 -6.13
N ASN A 140 15.59 0.24 -6.03
CA ASN A 140 14.80 1.38 -6.51
C ASN A 140 14.99 1.68 -8.00
N HIS A 141 16.14 1.34 -8.59
CA HIS A 141 16.44 1.60 -10.00
C HIS A 141 16.48 0.34 -10.86
N GLY A 142 16.39 -0.84 -10.25
CA GLY A 142 16.27 -2.11 -10.94
C GLY A 142 14.86 -2.38 -11.47
N SER A 143 14.72 -3.42 -12.29
CA SER A 143 13.41 -3.93 -12.73
C SER A 143 12.89 -4.98 -11.75
N HIS A 144 12.75 -4.57 -10.48
CA HIS A 144 12.29 -5.41 -9.38
C HIS A 144 11.04 -4.79 -8.75
N ASP A 145 10.10 -5.63 -8.32
CA ASP A 145 8.87 -5.23 -7.63
C ASP A 145 8.79 -5.79 -6.20
N LEU A 146 9.72 -6.66 -5.81
CA LEU A 146 9.90 -7.17 -4.45
C LEU A 146 11.39 -7.23 -4.07
N LEU A 147 11.74 -6.69 -2.91
CA LEU A 147 13.01 -6.96 -2.24
C LEU A 147 12.80 -8.01 -1.14
N VAL A 148 13.60 -9.07 -1.12
CA VAL A 148 13.66 -10.04 -0.03
C VAL A 148 15.00 -9.89 0.70
N ILE A 149 14.93 -9.71 2.02
CA ILE A 149 16.10 -9.47 2.87
C ILE A 149 15.96 -10.18 4.22
N GLY A 150 17.07 -10.72 4.73
CA GLY A 150 17.14 -11.25 6.09
C GLY A 150 17.13 -10.15 7.15
N ALA A 151 16.42 -10.37 8.26
CA ALA A 151 16.34 -9.40 9.35
C ALA A 151 17.69 -9.15 10.02
N ARG A 152 18.57 -10.16 10.08
CA ARG A 152 19.90 -10.11 10.68
C ARG A 152 20.92 -10.67 9.71
N GLY A 153 22.11 -10.08 9.71
CA GLY A 153 23.24 -10.52 8.87
C GLY A 153 24.36 -11.18 9.68
N LEU A 154 25.48 -11.51 9.02
CA LEU A 154 26.61 -12.21 9.65
C LEU A 154 27.19 -11.52 10.90
N GLY A 155 27.16 -10.19 10.94
CA GLY A 155 27.66 -9.38 12.06
C GLY A 155 26.68 -9.25 13.23
N ALA A 156 25.64 -10.09 13.31
CA ALA A 156 24.62 -9.97 14.33
C ALA A 156 25.18 -10.23 15.73
N VAL A 157 24.90 -9.30 16.65
CA VAL A 157 25.25 -9.43 18.06
C VAL A 157 24.14 -10.20 18.79
N PRO A 158 24.47 -11.05 19.78
CA PRO A 158 23.46 -11.68 20.64
C PRO A 158 22.48 -10.66 21.23
N GLY A 159 21.19 -10.98 21.21
CA GLY A 159 20.10 -10.11 21.69
C GLY A 159 19.59 -9.06 20.69
N GLY A 160 20.26 -8.86 19.55
CA GLY A 160 19.76 -7.96 18.50
C GLY A 160 18.61 -8.57 17.69
N ARG A 161 17.47 -7.86 17.58
CA ARG A 161 16.28 -8.31 16.82
C ARG A 161 16.31 -7.93 15.33
N LEU A 162 17.05 -6.88 14.98
CA LEU A 162 17.07 -6.32 13.63
C LEU A 162 18.47 -5.76 13.31
N GLY A 163 18.96 -6.06 12.11
CA GLY A 163 20.27 -5.62 11.61
C GLY A 163 20.21 -4.22 11.00
N THR A 164 21.30 -3.46 11.15
CA THR A 164 21.39 -2.06 10.70
C THR A 164 21.24 -1.89 9.18
N VAL A 165 21.68 -2.89 8.40
CA VAL A 165 21.50 -2.88 6.94
C VAL A 165 20.01 -3.02 6.61
N CYS A 166 19.32 -4.01 7.19
CA CYS A 166 17.89 -4.21 7.01
C CYS A 166 17.09 -2.94 7.38
N THR A 167 17.31 -2.37 8.56
CA THR A 167 16.64 -1.14 8.99
C THR A 167 16.81 0.01 8.00
N ARG A 168 18.04 0.23 7.51
CA ARG A 168 18.34 1.35 6.61
C ARG A 168 17.77 1.15 5.20
N VAL A 169 17.74 -0.10 4.73
CA VAL A 169 17.20 -0.47 3.41
C VAL A 169 15.69 -0.35 3.41
N VAL A 170 14.99 -0.99 4.36
CA VAL A 170 13.51 -0.96 4.46
C VAL A 170 12.98 0.48 4.47
N ARG A 171 13.63 1.39 5.21
CA ARG A 171 13.26 2.81 5.22
C ARG A 171 13.33 3.49 3.86
N ARG A 172 14.25 3.08 2.97
CA ARG A 172 14.57 3.82 1.72
C ARG A 172 14.07 3.16 0.43
N VAL A 173 13.73 1.88 0.50
CA VAL A 173 13.25 1.13 -0.66
C VAL A 173 11.84 1.58 -1.06
N GLN A 174 11.61 1.64 -2.37
CA GLN A 174 10.37 2.09 -3.00
C GLN A 174 9.52 0.95 -3.57
N VAL A 175 10.02 -0.30 -3.49
CA VAL A 175 9.30 -1.52 -3.85
C VAL A 175 8.81 -2.26 -2.61
N ASP A 176 7.93 -3.24 -2.78
CA ASP A 176 7.51 -4.09 -1.66
C ASP A 176 8.74 -4.76 -1.04
N THR A 177 8.77 -4.91 0.28
CA THR A 177 9.93 -5.48 0.99
C THR A 177 9.50 -6.59 1.93
N LEU A 178 10.00 -7.80 1.69
CA LEU A 178 9.84 -8.97 2.56
C LEU A 178 11.07 -9.12 3.46
N VAL A 179 10.84 -9.05 4.77
CA VAL A 179 11.86 -9.21 5.80
C VAL A 179 11.70 -10.57 6.49
N ILE A 180 12.72 -11.42 6.34
CA ILE A 180 12.73 -12.76 6.96
C ILE A 180 13.28 -12.67 8.39
N LYS A 181 12.39 -12.92 9.34
CA LYS A 181 12.64 -12.77 10.78
C LYS A 181 13.00 -14.06 11.50
N ASP A 182 12.49 -15.19 11.04
CA ASP A 182 12.78 -16.50 11.60
C ASP A 182 13.41 -17.39 10.50
N PRO A 183 14.66 -17.85 10.66
CA PRO A 183 15.30 -18.72 9.68
C PRO A 183 14.67 -20.12 9.60
N GLU A 184 13.87 -20.52 10.60
CA GLU A 184 13.25 -21.85 10.68
C GLU A 184 11.77 -21.85 10.30
N ALA A 185 11.08 -20.70 10.26
CA ALA A 185 9.69 -20.62 9.84
C ALA A 185 9.54 -20.57 8.30
N SER A 186 8.52 -21.24 7.75
CA SER A 186 8.16 -21.10 6.33
C SER A 186 6.92 -20.22 6.16
N LEU A 187 6.91 -19.35 5.15
CA LEU A 187 5.79 -18.43 4.90
C LEU A 187 4.51 -19.18 4.52
N SER A 188 4.66 -20.25 3.73
CA SER A 188 3.54 -21.07 3.25
C SER A 188 2.81 -21.85 4.36
N ALA A 189 3.39 -21.95 5.56
CA ALA A 189 2.72 -22.59 6.70
C ALA A 189 1.52 -21.77 7.20
N GLY A 190 1.49 -20.45 6.93
CA GLY A 190 0.45 -19.55 7.39
C GLY A 190 0.29 -19.51 8.92
N PRO A 191 -0.80 -18.91 9.42
CA PRO A 191 -1.71 -18.00 8.71
C PRO A 191 -1.01 -16.69 8.30
N ILE A 192 -1.67 -15.92 7.43
CA ILE A 192 -1.25 -14.55 7.07
C ILE A 192 -2.08 -13.55 7.88
N VAL A 193 -1.43 -12.55 8.49
CA VAL A 193 -2.11 -11.41 9.10
C VAL A 193 -1.91 -10.17 8.23
N VAL A 194 -2.97 -9.40 8.01
CA VAL A 194 -2.93 -8.11 7.29
C VAL A 194 -3.39 -7.01 8.22
N ALA A 195 -2.56 -5.99 8.44
CA ALA A 195 -2.96 -4.80 9.18
C ALA A 195 -3.51 -3.73 8.21
N VAL A 196 -4.75 -3.28 8.45
CA VAL A 196 -5.42 -2.27 7.63
C VAL A 196 -5.78 -1.02 8.43
N ASP A 197 -5.58 0.13 7.82
CA ASP A 197 -5.87 1.46 8.38
C ASP A 197 -6.61 2.38 7.40
N GLY A 198 -7.11 1.82 6.29
CA GLY A 198 -7.75 2.57 5.21
C GLY A 198 -6.80 3.20 4.19
N SER A 199 -5.48 3.14 4.40
CA SER A 199 -4.51 3.70 3.45
C SER A 199 -4.38 2.88 2.17
N PRO A 200 -4.04 3.51 1.01
CA PRO A 200 -3.85 2.78 -0.24
C PRO A 200 -2.81 1.66 -0.15
N GLN A 201 -1.76 1.85 0.67
CA GLN A 201 -0.70 0.86 0.85
C GLN A 201 -1.14 -0.35 1.66
N ALA A 202 -1.99 -0.15 2.66
CA ALA A 202 -2.61 -1.24 3.40
C ALA A 202 -3.52 -2.08 2.50
N TRP A 203 -4.32 -1.44 1.64
CA TRP A 203 -5.16 -2.14 0.68
C TRP A 203 -4.35 -2.89 -0.39
N GLY A 204 -3.27 -2.30 -0.89
CA GLY A 204 -2.34 -3.00 -1.78
C GLY A 204 -1.74 -4.23 -1.11
N GLY A 205 -1.41 -4.12 0.18
CA GLY A 205 -0.94 -5.25 1.00
C GLY A 205 -2.00 -6.34 1.15
N LEU A 206 -3.27 -5.98 1.37
CA LEU A 206 -4.38 -6.94 1.42
C LEU A 206 -4.49 -7.74 0.13
N LEU A 207 -4.44 -7.09 -1.04
CA LEU A 207 -4.50 -7.80 -2.32
C LEU A 207 -3.33 -8.77 -2.50
N THR A 208 -2.11 -8.38 -2.07
CA THR A 208 -0.97 -9.30 -2.10
C THR A 208 -1.16 -10.48 -1.14
N ALA A 209 -1.70 -10.25 0.05
CA ALA A 209 -2.01 -11.32 1.00
C ALA A 209 -3.06 -12.30 0.45
N LEU A 210 -4.10 -11.80 -0.22
CA LEU A 210 -5.10 -12.63 -0.89
C LEU A 210 -4.50 -13.46 -2.03
N SER A 211 -3.61 -12.84 -2.83
CA SER A 211 -2.86 -13.55 -3.89
C SER A 211 -2.05 -14.72 -3.30
N LEU A 212 -1.30 -14.46 -2.23
CA LEU A 212 -0.52 -15.48 -1.51
C LEU A 212 -1.39 -16.57 -0.91
N ALA A 213 -2.48 -16.19 -0.23
CA ALA A 213 -3.41 -17.12 0.39
C ALA A 213 -4.08 -18.05 -0.63
N ARG A 214 -4.38 -17.55 -1.84
CA ARG A 214 -4.90 -18.36 -2.94
C ARG A 214 -3.92 -19.46 -3.37
N HIS A 215 -2.62 -19.17 -3.38
CA HIS A 215 -1.59 -20.13 -3.76
C HIS A 215 -1.18 -21.08 -2.62
N TRP A 216 -1.14 -20.59 -1.39
CA TRP A 216 -0.73 -21.38 -0.22
C TRP A 216 -1.90 -22.10 0.47
N HIS A 217 -3.13 -21.76 0.12
CA HIS A 217 -4.35 -22.27 0.77
C HIS A 217 -4.34 -22.08 2.28
N CYS A 218 -3.87 -20.92 2.74
CA CYS A 218 -3.75 -20.61 4.16
C CYS A 218 -4.75 -19.53 4.61
N PRO A 219 -5.13 -19.49 5.90
CA PRO A 219 -6.08 -18.51 6.42
C PRO A 219 -5.52 -17.09 6.39
N VAL A 220 -6.39 -16.12 6.10
CA VAL A 220 -6.09 -14.68 6.17
C VAL A 220 -6.84 -14.03 7.32
N HIS A 221 -6.10 -13.38 8.21
CA HIS A 221 -6.62 -12.59 9.32
C HIS A 221 -6.40 -11.11 9.04
N VAL A 222 -7.46 -10.32 8.94
CA VAL A 222 -7.37 -8.87 8.77
C VAL A 222 -7.61 -8.20 10.11
N VAL A 223 -6.69 -7.32 10.51
CA VAL A 223 -6.77 -6.57 11.76
C VAL A 223 -6.75 -5.08 11.51
N ALA A 224 -7.53 -4.36 12.31
CA ALA A 224 -7.52 -2.91 12.37
C ALA A 224 -7.39 -2.51 13.84
N ALA A 225 -6.64 -1.46 14.14
CA ALA A 225 -6.36 -1.06 15.52
C ALA A 225 -6.55 0.44 15.72
N PHE A 226 -7.14 0.81 16.86
CA PHE A 226 -7.37 2.20 17.25
C PHE A 226 -7.01 2.40 18.72
N ASP A 227 -6.54 3.61 19.07
CA ASP A 227 -6.10 3.93 20.43
C ASP A 227 -7.15 4.80 21.15
N PRO A 228 -8.04 4.22 21.97
CA PRO A 228 -8.98 4.99 22.77
C PRO A 228 -8.29 5.66 23.97
N TYR A 229 -7.04 5.35 24.30
CA TYR A 229 -6.44 5.74 25.58
C TYR A 229 -5.61 7.02 25.50
N TYR A 230 -5.17 7.43 24.31
CA TYR A 230 -4.24 8.55 24.14
C TYR A 230 -4.77 9.87 24.71
N HIS A 231 -6.05 10.18 24.48
CA HIS A 231 -6.63 11.45 24.90
C HIS A 231 -6.70 11.56 26.43
N TYR A 232 -7.01 10.48 27.16
CA TYR A 232 -6.93 10.46 28.63
C TYR A 232 -5.54 10.80 29.15
N VAL A 233 -4.50 10.20 28.55
CA VAL A 233 -3.11 10.47 28.95
C VAL A 233 -2.75 11.92 28.65
N ALA A 234 -3.13 12.43 27.48
CA ALA A 234 -2.86 13.81 27.08
C ALA A 234 -3.59 14.81 28.00
N PHE A 235 -4.89 14.64 28.26
CA PHE A 235 -5.67 15.53 29.11
C PHE A 235 -5.16 15.56 30.55
N ASN A 236 -4.82 14.40 31.12
CA ASN A 236 -4.24 14.33 32.47
C ASN A 236 -2.90 15.08 32.58
N ARG A 237 -2.07 15.03 31.54
CA ARG A 237 -0.80 15.77 31.51
C ARG A 237 -1.01 17.27 31.33
N ILE A 238 -1.92 17.68 30.45
CA ILE A 238 -2.23 19.09 30.17
C ILE A 238 -2.85 19.75 31.40
N ALA A 239 -3.77 19.07 32.09
CA ALA A 239 -4.39 19.58 33.30
C ALA A 239 -3.37 19.99 34.38
N GLY A 240 -2.25 19.28 34.47
CA GLY A 240 -1.17 19.60 35.42
C GLY A 240 -0.31 20.82 35.07
N VAL A 241 -0.39 21.35 33.85
CA VAL A 241 0.44 22.49 33.38
C VAL A 241 -0.36 23.73 33.00
N LEU A 242 -1.69 23.65 32.92
CA LEU A 242 -2.51 24.80 32.58
C LEU A 242 -2.62 25.81 33.73
N SER A 243 -2.52 27.10 33.39
CA SER A 243 -2.91 28.18 34.30
C SER A 243 -4.42 28.13 34.59
N GLU A 244 -4.86 28.71 35.71
CA GLU A 244 -6.29 28.77 36.06
C GLU A 244 -7.15 29.42 34.97
N ARG A 245 -6.63 30.43 34.27
CA ARG A 245 -7.34 31.07 33.14
C ARG A 245 -7.48 30.11 31.95
N ALA A 246 -6.41 29.39 31.60
CA ALA A 246 -6.44 28.44 30.49
C ALA A 246 -7.33 27.22 30.79
N SER A 247 -7.31 26.74 32.03
CA SER A 247 -8.14 25.61 32.47
C SER A 247 -9.65 25.89 32.34
N LYS A 248 -10.09 27.12 32.68
CA LYS A 248 -11.49 27.54 32.51
C LYS A 248 -11.95 27.61 31.05
N VAL A 249 -11.05 27.93 30.11
CA VAL A 249 -11.36 27.97 28.67
C VAL A 249 -11.39 26.56 28.07
N PHE A 250 -10.52 25.68 28.54
CA PHE A 250 -10.37 24.33 27.97
C PHE A 250 -11.54 23.38 28.30
N ARG A 251 -12.27 23.61 29.41
CA ARG A 251 -13.45 22.83 29.82
C ARG A 251 -13.23 21.30 29.82
N PHE A 252 -12.29 20.82 30.61
CA PHE A 252 -11.87 19.42 30.65
C PHE A 252 -13.01 18.39 30.78
N GLN A 253 -13.98 18.62 31.67
CA GLN A 253 -15.09 17.67 31.87
C GLN A 253 -15.97 17.50 30.63
N GLU A 254 -16.19 18.58 29.87
CA GLU A 254 -16.94 18.53 28.60
C GLU A 254 -16.12 17.82 27.52
N GLN A 255 -14.81 18.08 27.46
CA GLN A 255 -13.89 17.43 26.51
C GLN A 255 -13.77 15.93 26.79
N GLU A 256 -13.55 15.53 28.04
CA GLU A 256 -13.43 14.13 28.44
C GLU A 256 -14.70 13.36 28.07
N LYS A 257 -15.87 13.84 28.49
CA LYS A 257 -17.17 13.23 28.16
C LYS A 257 -17.39 13.07 26.64
N LEU A 258 -17.03 14.08 25.84
CA LEU A 258 -17.14 14.00 24.38
C LEU A 258 -16.24 12.91 23.80
N HIS A 259 -15.04 12.71 24.34
CA HIS A 259 -14.13 11.68 23.84
C HIS A 259 -14.58 10.27 24.21
N GLU A 260 -15.06 10.05 25.45
CA GLU A 260 -15.57 8.74 25.89
C GLU A 260 -16.84 8.34 25.12
N GLU A 261 -17.81 9.26 25.00
CA GLU A 261 -19.14 8.91 24.47
C GLU A 261 -19.19 8.89 22.94
N ILE A 262 -18.42 9.75 22.27
CA ILE A 262 -18.57 10.00 20.82
C ILE A 262 -17.32 9.61 20.04
N ILE A 263 -16.14 10.04 20.48
CA ILE A 263 -14.91 9.89 19.67
C ILE A 263 -14.44 8.45 19.63
N ASP A 264 -14.36 7.75 20.77
CA ASP A 264 -13.89 6.37 20.80
C ASP A 264 -14.81 5.44 19.98
N SER A 265 -16.13 5.61 20.15
CA SER A 265 -17.14 4.90 19.36
C SER A 265 -17.06 5.25 17.86
N GLY A 266 -16.81 6.53 17.54
CA GLY A 266 -16.64 7.00 16.16
C GLY A 266 -15.40 6.43 15.48
N LEU A 267 -14.25 6.43 16.17
CA LEU A 267 -13.01 5.83 15.68
C LEU A 267 -13.17 4.32 15.49
N ALA A 268 -13.72 3.62 16.49
CA ALA A 268 -14.00 2.20 16.38
C ALA A 268 -14.85 1.88 15.14
N LYS A 269 -15.87 2.70 14.84
CA LYS A 269 -16.73 2.54 13.67
C LYS A 269 -15.97 2.72 12.35
N ILE A 270 -15.04 3.67 12.26
CA ILE A 270 -14.21 3.88 11.06
C ILE A 270 -13.37 2.63 10.76
N TYR A 271 -12.64 2.15 11.77
CA TYR A 271 -11.77 0.97 11.61
C TYR A 271 -12.56 -0.32 11.42
N GLN A 272 -13.73 -0.43 12.04
CA GLN A 272 -14.69 -1.51 11.77
C GLN A 272 -15.15 -1.49 10.31
N GLY A 273 -15.44 -0.31 9.76
CA GLY A 273 -15.75 -0.15 8.34
C GLY A 273 -14.60 -0.59 7.41
N HIS A 274 -13.33 -0.32 7.78
CA HIS A 274 -12.19 -0.85 7.03
C HIS A 274 -12.14 -2.40 7.05
N LEU A 275 -12.48 -3.03 8.17
CA LEU A 275 -12.56 -4.49 8.24
C LEU A 275 -13.66 -5.06 7.34
N GLU A 276 -14.82 -4.40 7.30
CA GLU A 276 -15.95 -4.78 6.45
C GLU A 276 -15.59 -4.64 4.95
N VAL A 277 -14.94 -3.54 4.56
CA VAL A 277 -14.39 -3.37 3.20
C VAL A 277 -13.37 -4.47 2.88
N ALA A 278 -12.48 -4.81 3.81
CA ALA A 278 -11.52 -5.89 3.61
C ALA A 278 -12.20 -7.26 3.40
N ALA A 279 -13.27 -7.52 4.15
CA ALA A 279 -14.06 -8.75 4.01
C ALA A 279 -14.78 -8.82 2.66
N MET A 280 -15.35 -7.70 2.21
CA MET A 280 -15.96 -7.60 0.89
C MET A 280 -14.93 -7.84 -0.22
N ILE A 281 -13.76 -7.20 -0.16
CA ILE A 281 -12.67 -7.43 -1.12
C ILE A 281 -12.27 -8.91 -1.13
N GLY A 282 -12.13 -9.55 0.03
CA GLY A 282 -11.86 -10.99 0.12
C GLY A 282 -12.93 -11.82 -0.58
N ALA A 283 -14.20 -11.50 -0.34
CA ALA A 283 -15.35 -12.18 -0.95
C ALA A 283 -15.39 -12.04 -2.48
N ASP A 284 -15.02 -10.88 -3.03
CA ASP A 284 -14.92 -10.66 -4.48
C ASP A 284 -13.95 -11.66 -5.15
N TYR A 285 -12.90 -12.08 -4.43
CA TYR A 285 -11.94 -13.09 -4.89
C TYR A 285 -12.26 -14.51 -4.42
N GLY A 286 -13.40 -14.73 -3.75
CA GLY A 286 -13.80 -16.02 -3.20
C GLY A 286 -12.92 -16.50 -2.03
N ILE A 287 -12.27 -15.58 -1.31
CA ILE A 287 -11.41 -15.87 -0.17
C ILE A 287 -12.05 -15.33 1.10
N GLU A 288 -12.43 -16.23 2.01
CA GLU A 288 -12.94 -15.86 3.32
C GLU A 288 -11.81 -15.30 4.20
N VAL A 289 -12.00 -14.10 4.73
CA VAL A 289 -11.05 -13.46 5.66
C VAL A 289 -11.66 -13.34 7.05
N SER A 290 -10.87 -13.66 8.08
CA SER A 290 -11.26 -13.43 9.47
C SER A 290 -10.90 -12.02 9.89
N THR A 291 -11.86 -11.23 10.36
CA THR A 291 -11.60 -9.83 10.76
C THR A 291 -11.53 -9.69 12.28
N ARG A 292 -10.69 -8.76 12.76
CA ARG A 292 -10.64 -8.41 14.19
C ARG A 292 -10.28 -6.95 14.42
N LEU A 293 -11.16 -6.24 15.13
CA LEU A 293 -10.87 -4.91 15.65
C LEU A 293 -10.07 -5.04 16.96
N LEU A 294 -9.00 -4.26 17.07
CA LEU A 294 -8.07 -4.27 18.21
C LEU A 294 -8.08 -2.91 18.92
N ASP A 295 -8.13 -2.94 20.25
CA ASP A 295 -8.07 -1.76 21.10
C ASP A 295 -6.64 -1.51 21.62
N GLY A 296 -6.25 -0.24 21.59
CA GLY A 296 -4.98 0.25 22.11
C GLY A 296 -4.03 0.76 21.03
N LYS A 297 -2.82 1.15 21.45
CA LYS A 297 -1.83 1.71 20.53
C LYS A 297 -1.54 0.71 19.39
N PRO A 298 -1.69 1.10 18.10
CA PRO A 298 -1.80 0.12 17.01
C PRO A 298 -0.67 -0.91 16.93
N HIS A 299 0.60 -0.50 17.00
CA HIS A 299 1.72 -1.44 16.94
C HIS A 299 1.73 -2.43 18.11
N ASP A 300 1.40 -1.99 19.32
CA ASP A 300 1.37 -2.85 20.51
C ASP A 300 0.19 -3.83 20.46
N ALA A 301 -1.00 -3.33 20.11
CA ALA A 301 -2.20 -4.16 19.99
C ALA A 301 -2.04 -5.23 18.90
N ILE A 302 -1.45 -4.87 17.75
CA ILE A 302 -1.13 -5.81 16.68
C ILE A 302 -0.09 -6.81 17.17
N ASP A 303 1.03 -6.38 17.78
CA ASP A 303 2.06 -7.30 18.27
C ASP A 303 1.53 -8.30 19.32
N ARG A 304 0.68 -7.86 20.25
CA ARG A 304 -0.03 -8.75 21.20
C ARG A 304 -0.89 -9.79 20.48
N TYR A 305 -1.58 -9.39 19.42
CA TYR A 305 -2.36 -10.31 18.59
C TYR A 305 -1.47 -11.32 17.87
N LEU A 306 -0.34 -10.87 17.28
CA LEU A 306 0.62 -11.74 16.60
C LEU A 306 1.23 -12.78 17.54
N LYS A 307 1.57 -12.41 18.78
CA LYS A 307 2.09 -13.34 19.79
C LYS A 307 1.10 -14.45 20.16
N THR A 308 -0.20 -14.16 20.05
CA THR A 308 -1.27 -15.12 20.33
C THR A 308 -1.49 -16.05 19.14
N LEU A 309 -1.60 -15.48 17.93
CA LEU A 309 -1.90 -16.23 16.71
C LEU A 309 -0.69 -16.96 16.12
N LYS A 310 0.52 -16.42 16.31
CA LYS A 310 1.80 -16.87 15.74
C LYS A 310 1.73 -17.08 14.22
N PRO A 311 1.38 -16.04 13.44
CA PRO A 311 1.32 -16.17 11.99
C PRO A 311 2.71 -16.36 11.37
N ALA A 312 2.76 -16.90 10.17
CA ALA A 312 4.01 -16.99 9.40
C ALA A 312 4.40 -15.63 8.79
N LEU A 313 3.41 -14.81 8.44
CA LEU A 313 3.59 -13.54 7.73
C LEU A 313 2.64 -12.46 8.26
N LEU A 314 3.19 -11.28 8.55
CA LEU A 314 2.46 -10.03 8.73
C LEU A 314 2.61 -9.16 7.48
N VAL A 315 1.50 -8.69 6.92
CA VAL A 315 1.45 -7.75 5.80
C VAL A 315 0.93 -6.41 6.28
N LEU A 316 1.60 -5.33 5.90
CA LEU A 316 1.23 -3.96 6.26
C LEU A 316 1.73 -2.95 5.24
N GLY A 317 1.08 -1.80 5.15
CA GLY A 317 1.59 -0.67 4.37
C GLY A 317 2.89 -0.11 4.95
N LYS A 318 3.78 0.41 4.09
CA LYS A 318 4.97 1.13 4.55
C LYS A 318 4.61 2.39 5.33
N ARG A 319 3.56 3.07 4.88
CA ARG A 319 3.02 4.30 5.43
C ARG A 319 1.51 4.16 5.58
N GLY A 320 0.96 4.86 6.57
CA GLY A 320 -0.47 4.82 6.89
C GLY A 320 -1.22 6.06 6.39
N VAL A 321 -2.50 6.15 6.75
CA VAL A 321 -3.44 7.17 6.27
C VAL A 321 -3.03 8.62 6.61
N HIS A 322 -2.25 8.82 7.67
CA HIS A 322 -1.76 10.13 8.13
C HIS A 322 -0.35 10.47 7.63
N ALA A 323 0.16 9.76 6.63
CA ALA A 323 1.51 10.00 6.14
C ALA A 323 1.62 11.31 5.36
N ASP A 324 2.62 12.12 5.70
CA ASP A 324 3.03 13.24 4.87
C ASP A 324 3.94 12.77 3.71
N PRO A 325 4.10 13.60 2.64
CA PRO A 325 4.89 13.22 1.47
C PRO A 325 6.35 12.87 1.77
N ASP A 326 6.97 13.50 2.78
CA ASP A 326 8.38 13.36 3.13
C ASP A 326 8.65 12.18 4.08
N LEU A 327 7.60 11.59 4.66
CA LEU A 327 7.71 10.45 5.56
C LEU A 327 8.27 9.23 4.83
N ASP A 328 9.34 8.64 5.36
CA ASP A 328 10.01 7.49 4.79
C ASP A 328 9.36 6.16 5.21
N ILE A 329 9.00 6.01 6.48
CA ILE A 329 8.29 4.86 7.06
C ILE A 329 7.30 5.30 8.13
N GLY A 330 6.14 4.65 8.19
CA GLY A 330 5.15 4.87 9.25
C GLY A 330 5.65 4.38 10.61
N GLY A 331 5.31 5.10 11.68
CA GLY A 331 5.75 4.74 13.04
C GLY A 331 5.27 3.35 13.47
N ASN A 332 4.05 2.95 13.12
CA ASN A 332 3.55 1.61 13.43
C ASN A 332 4.32 0.51 12.68
N THR A 333 4.59 0.74 11.39
CA THR A 333 5.40 -0.15 10.55
C THR A 333 6.82 -0.31 11.11
N GLU A 334 7.44 0.77 11.57
CA GLU A 334 8.77 0.72 12.17
C GLU A 334 8.81 -0.06 13.49
N HIS A 335 7.83 0.15 14.39
CA HIS A 335 7.76 -0.59 15.65
C HIS A 335 7.55 -2.08 15.39
N LEU A 336 6.58 -2.43 14.52
CA LEU A 336 6.32 -3.83 14.15
C LEU A 336 7.52 -4.47 13.44
N LEU A 337 8.26 -3.71 12.62
CA LEU A 337 9.52 -4.18 12.02
C LEU A 337 10.58 -4.52 13.07
N HIS A 338 10.57 -3.88 14.23
CA HIS A 338 11.49 -4.21 15.31
C HIS A 338 10.95 -5.37 16.18
N ASP A 339 9.66 -5.33 16.52
CA ASP A 339 9.07 -6.11 17.60
C ASP A 339 8.38 -7.39 17.15
N ALA A 340 7.84 -7.49 15.92
CA ALA A 340 7.19 -8.71 15.48
C ALA A 340 8.21 -9.86 15.26
N ASP A 341 7.83 -11.07 15.67
CA ASP A 341 8.65 -12.29 15.57
C ASP A 341 8.48 -13.01 14.21
N CYS A 342 7.33 -12.85 13.54
CA CYS A 342 7.05 -13.44 12.23
C CYS A 342 7.71 -12.65 11.09
N ALA A 343 7.70 -13.18 9.86
CA ALA A 343 8.16 -12.40 8.70
C ALA A 343 7.24 -11.19 8.46
N LEU A 344 7.79 -10.13 7.85
CA LEU A 344 7.01 -8.94 7.47
C LEU A 344 7.08 -8.70 5.97
N LEU A 345 5.93 -8.52 5.34
CA LEU A 345 5.81 -7.94 4.01
C LEU A 345 5.33 -6.49 4.14
N ILE A 346 6.21 -5.56 3.78
CA ILE A 346 5.94 -4.13 3.82
C ILE A 346 5.56 -3.69 2.41
N SER A 347 4.28 -3.37 2.22
CA SER A 347 3.68 -2.99 0.95
C SER A 347 3.93 -1.53 0.61
N GLN A 348 4.41 -1.31 -0.61
CA GLN A 348 4.46 -0.03 -1.31
C GLN A 348 3.38 0.05 -2.40
N ARG A 349 2.87 -1.11 -2.85
CA ARG A 349 1.73 -1.21 -3.77
C ARG A 349 0.53 -0.44 -3.23
N GLN A 350 -0.12 0.32 -4.09
CA GLN A 350 -1.31 1.08 -3.74
C GLN A 350 -2.54 0.49 -4.43
N TYR A 351 -3.63 0.39 -3.68
CA TYR A 351 -4.95 0.07 -4.20
C TYR A 351 -5.98 0.98 -3.53
N GLN A 352 -6.98 1.42 -4.27
CA GLN A 352 -8.07 2.21 -3.73
C GLN A 352 -9.37 1.47 -4.05
N PRO A 353 -10.09 0.96 -3.03
CA PRO A 353 -11.38 0.34 -3.24
C PRO A 353 -12.37 1.31 -3.88
N PRO A 354 -13.37 0.83 -4.65
CA PRO A 354 -14.42 1.68 -5.21
C PRO A 354 -15.09 2.52 -4.13
N VAL A 355 -15.33 3.81 -4.44
CA VAL A 355 -15.87 4.77 -3.46
C VAL A 355 -17.25 4.34 -2.98
N GLU A 356 -18.05 3.79 -3.89
CA GLU A 356 -19.39 3.27 -3.62
C GLU A 356 -19.33 2.14 -2.59
N ALA A 357 -18.38 1.21 -2.75
CA ALA A 357 -18.20 0.09 -1.84
C ALA A 357 -17.74 0.53 -0.44
N VAL A 358 -16.88 1.55 -0.36
CA VAL A 358 -16.47 2.14 0.92
C VAL A 358 -17.64 2.90 1.54
N ALA A 359 -18.40 3.64 0.74
CA ALA A 359 -19.52 4.45 1.20
C ALA A 359 -20.69 3.60 1.69
N ASP A 360 -21.03 2.50 1.03
CA ASP A 360 -22.11 1.60 1.44
C ASP A 360 -21.89 1.04 2.86
N VAL A 361 -20.62 0.91 3.26
CA VAL A 361 -20.20 0.39 4.56
C VAL A 361 -20.04 1.51 5.60
N THR A 362 -19.43 2.64 5.20
CA THR A 362 -18.95 3.66 6.14
C THR A 362 -19.82 4.90 6.21
N THR A 363 -20.68 5.13 5.21
CA THR A 363 -21.44 6.37 5.04
C THR A 363 -22.89 6.21 5.45
N SER A 364 -23.44 7.23 6.12
CA SER A 364 -24.86 7.33 6.42
C SER A 364 -25.47 8.61 5.86
N TRP A 365 -26.73 8.56 5.46
CA TRP A 365 -27.46 9.73 4.97
C TRP A 365 -28.39 10.24 6.08
N THR A 366 -28.47 11.56 6.25
CA THR A 366 -29.54 12.12 7.10
C THR A 366 -30.89 11.96 6.42
N VAL A 367 -31.97 11.97 7.21
CA VAL A 367 -33.34 11.88 6.68
C VAL A 367 -33.61 12.99 5.66
N GLU A 368 -33.08 14.18 5.92
CA GLU A 368 -33.19 15.33 5.02
C GLU A 368 -32.41 15.11 3.73
N ALA A 369 -31.25 14.45 3.77
CA ALA A 369 -30.47 14.13 2.59
C ALA A 369 -31.16 13.10 1.69
N GLU A 370 -31.78 12.07 2.28
CA GLU A 370 -32.60 11.08 1.55
C GLU A 370 -33.82 11.75 0.89
N HIS A 371 -34.47 12.67 1.57
CA HIS A 371 -35.54 13.47 0.97
C HIS A 371 -35.04 14.40 -0.13
N SER A 372 -33.82 14.92 -0.02
CA SER A 372 -33.24 15.81 -1.02
C SER A 372 -32.87 15.05 -2.30
N ILE A 373 -32.22 13.89 -2.19
CA ILE A 373 -31.84 13.07 -3.35
C ILE A 373 -33.05 12.50 -4.09
N ALA A 374 -34.14 12.21 -3.38
CA ALA A 374 -35.41 11.77 -3.97
C ALA A 374 -36.06 12.83 -4.87
N ARG A 375 -35.65 14.11 -4.80
CA ARG A 375 -36.10 15.17 -5.71
C ARG A 375 -35.34 15.20 -7.03
N VAL A 376 -34.20 14.51 -7.12
CA VAL A 376 -33.46 14.35 -8.37
C VAL A 376 -34.23 13.38 -9.27
N PRO A 377 -34.37 13.63 -10.58
CA PRO A 377 -35.04 12.70 -11.49
C PRO A 377 -34.44 11.29 -11.44
N ASP A 378 -35.29 10.26 -11.48
CA ASP A 378 -34.91 8.85 -11.26
C ASP A 378 -33.73 8.39 -12.14
N PHE A 379 -33.69 8.79 -13.41
CA PHE A 379 -32.62 8.40 -14.34
C PHE A 379 -31.24 8.98 -13.97
N ALA A 380 -31.17 10.04 -13.15
CA ALA A 380 -29.94 10.70 -12.73
C ALA A 380 -29.56 10.44 -11.27
N GLN A 381 -30.43 9.79 -10.48
CA GLN A 381 -30.20 9.56 -9.04
C GLN A 381 -28.95 8.73 -8.76
N SER A 382 -28.68 7.67 -9.53
CA SER A 382 -27.49 6.83 -9.34
C SER A 382 -26.18 7.62 -9.56
N MET A 383 -26.15 8.42 -10.63
CA MET A 383 -25.03 9.31 -10.95
C MET A 383 -24.86 10.39 -9.88
N ALA A 384 -25.96 11.02 -9.43
CA ALA A 384 -25.93 12.03 -8.39
C ALA A 384 -25.43 11.47 -7.05
N ARG A 385 -25.92 10.29 -6.63
CA ARG A 385 -25.43 9.61 -5.42
C ARG A 385 -23.94 9.34 -5.51
N THR A 386 -23.47 8.80 -6.63
CA THR A 386 -22.04 8.52 -6.85
C THR A 386 -21.18 9.79 -6.72
N ALA A 387 -21.61 10.88 -7.36
CA ALA A 387 -20.91 12.15 -7.28
C ALA A 387 -20.91 12.75 -5.87
N ILE A 388 -22.03 12.66 -5.14
CA ILE A 388 -22.12 13.10 -3.74
C ILE A 388 -21.21 12.28 -2.85
N LEU A 389 -21.19 10.95 -3.00
CA LEU A 389 -20.33 10.06 -2.22
C LEU A 389 -18.84 10.33 -2.50
N ARG A 390 -18.47 10.60 -3.76
CA ARG A 390 -17.11 11.00 -4.13
C ARG A 390 -16.72 12.32 -3.48
N GLU A 391 -17.54 13.35 -3.62
CA GLU A 391 -17.27 14.66 -3.01
C GLU A 391 -17.18 14.57 -1.48
N ALA A 392 -18.09 13.81 -0.86
CA ALA A 392 -18.09 13.57 0.58
C ALA A 392 -16.79 12.88 1.01
N SER A 393 -16.37 11.83 0.30
CA SER A 393 -15.13 11.11 0.57
C SER A 393 -13.90 12.02 0.41
N GLU A 394 -13.86 12.86 -0.63
CA GLU A 394 -12.75 13.81 -0.87
C GLU A 394 -12.66 14.87 0.25
N ARG A 395 -13.81 15.29 0.78
CA ARG A 395 -13.89 16.23 1.92
C ARG A 395 -13.78 15.54 3.29
N GLY A 396 -13.69 14.21 3.35
CA GLY A 396 -13.59 13.43 4.60
C GLY A 396 -14.89 13.31 5.40
N HIS A 397 -16.05 13.46 4.75
CA HIS A 397 -17.36 13.33 5.36
C HIS A 397 -17.95 11.92 5.19
N THR A 398 -18.35 11.30 6.29
CA THR A 398 -19.05 10.00 6.34
C THR A 398 -20.55 10.13 6.64
N VAL A 399 -21.05 11.38 6.79
CA VAL A 399 -22.48 11.67 6.92
C VAL A 399 -22.90 12.62 5.81
N ILE A 400 -23.77 12.16 4.92
CA ILE A 400 -24.31 12.96 3.83
C ILE A 400 -25.48 13.79 4.36
N THR A 401 -25.37 15.10 4.23
CA THR A 401 -26.38 16.08 4.66
C THR A 401 -27.12 16.67 3.46
N ALA A 402 -28.34 17.18 3.67
CA ALA A 402 -29.12 17.80 2.61
C ALA A 402 -28.39 18.94 1.90
N GLY A 403 -27.63 19.76 2.64
CA GLY A 403 -26.85 20.86 2.06
C GLY A 403 -25.77 20.38 1.08
N MET A 404 -25.12 19.25 1.37
CA MET A 404 -24.15 18.64 0.47
C MET A 404 -24.81 18.09 -0.80
N VAL A 405 -25.98 17.46 -0.66
CA VAL A 405 -26.77 17.00 -1.82
C VAL A 405 -27.10 18.19 -2.73
N GLU A 406 -27.57 19.30 -2.17
CA GLU A 406 -27.91 20.51 -2.91
C GLU A 406 -26.68 21.13 -3.61
N GLU A 407 -25.55 21.24 -2.91
CA GLU A 407 -24.31 21.80 -3.46
C GLU A 407 -23.78 20.99 -4.67
N VAL A 408 -23.73 19.66 -4.53
CA VAL A 408 -23.21 18.78 -5.58
C VAL A 408 -24.16 18.70 -6.76
N THR A 409 -25.47 18.57 -6.50
CA THR A 409 -26.48 18.52 -7.58
C THR A 409 -26.56 19.83 -8.36
N ALA A 410 -26.37 20.98 -7.72
CA ALA A 410 -26.29 22.28 -8.41
C ALA A 410 -25.08 22.37 -9.36
N THR A 411 -23.98 21.69 -9.03
CA THR A 411 -22.78 21.64 -9.88
C THR A 411 -22.96 20.69 -11.07
N LEU A 412 -23.63 19.55 -10.87
CA LEU A 412 -23.93 18.56 -11.92
C LEU A 412 -25.02 19.04 -12.89
N CYS A 413 -25.96 19.87 -12.43
CA CYS A 413 -27.04 20.46 -13.21
C CYS A 413 -27.01 21.99 -13.08
N PRO A 414 -26.11 22.68 -13.80
CA PRO A 414 -26.06 24.14 -13.80
C PRO A 414 -27.40 24.73 -14.27
N ALA A 415 -27.77 25.91 -13.75
CA ALA A 415 -29.13 26.49 -13.88
C ALA A 415 -29.68 26.59 -15.33
N HIS A 416 -28.82 26.60 -16.35
CA HIS A 416 -29.23 26.55 -17.76
C HIS A 416 -29.73 25.16 -18.18
N ALA A 417 -29.11 24.09 -17.68
CA ALA A 417 -29.51 22.70 -17.92
C ALA A 417 -30.81 22.38 -17.19
N THR A 418 -31.01 22.87 -15.96
CA THR A 418 -32.28 22.73 -15.22
C THR A 418 -33.45 23.38 -15.95
N ARG A 419 -33.21 24.54 -16.59
CA ARG A 419 -34.20 25.25 -17.40
C ARG A 419 -34.52 24.48 -18.68
N ALA A 420 -33.50 24.03 -19.41
CA ALA A 420 -33.66 23.22 -20.61
C ALA A 420 -34.37 21.88 -20.34
N MET A 421 -34.00 21.17 -19.26
CA MET A 421 -34.66 19.92 -18.85
C MET A 421 -36.13 20.16 -18.49
N ARG A 422 -36.41 21.25 -17.76
CA ARG A 422 -37.77 21.63 -17.39
C ARG A 422 -38.59 21.99 -18.62
N ASP A 423 -38.01 22.74 -19.56
CA ASP A 423 -38.68 23.10 -20.82
C ASP A 423 -38.99 21.84 -21.66
N ILE A 424 -38.10 20.85 -21.67
CA ILE A 424 -38.29 19.55 -22.36
C ILE A 424 -39.38 18.71 -21.67
N VAL A 425 -39.34 18.58 -20.35
CA VAL A 425 -40.35 17.81 -19.58
C VAL A 425 -41.72 18.48 -19.66
N GLU A 426 -41.78 19.80 -19.63
CA GLU A 426 -43.02 20.55 -19.79
C GLU A 426 -43.54 20.48 -21.25
N ALA A 427 -42.66 20.42 -22.26
CA ALA A 427 -43.04 20.18 -23.65
C ALA A 427 -43.55 18.75 -23.88
N ASP A 428 -42.95 17.75 -23.22
CA ASP A 428 -43.41 16.35 -23.25
C ASP A 428 -44.82 16.21 -22.63
N ALA A 429 -45.02 16.81 -21.46
CA ALA A 429 -46.31 16.83 -20.77
C ALA A 429 -47.42 17.56 -21.55
N ARG A 430 -47.06 18.50 -22.43
CA ARG A 430 -47.98 19.18 -23.36
C ARG A 430 -48.15 18.45 -24.70
N GLY A 431 -47.44 17.34 -24.93
CA GLY A 431 -47.47 16.59 -26.19
C GLY A 431 -46.81 17.33 -27.36
N GLU A 432 -45.93 18.28 -27.08
CA GLU A 432 -45.28 19.17 -28.06
C GLU A 432 -43.96 18.59 -28.61
N LEU A 433 -43.44 17.52 -28.01
CA LEU A 433 -42.27 16.82 -28.52
C LEU A 433 -42.65 15.95 -29.72
N GLN A 434 -42.29 16.39 -30.92
CA GLN A 434 -42.22 15.49 -32.06
C GLN A 434 -41.10 14.49 -31.83
N PRO A 435 -41.27 13.19 -32.17
CA PRO A 435 -40.16 12.26 -32.15
C PRO A 435 -39.04 12.85 -33.02
N PRO A 436 -37.78 12.83 -32.55
CA PRO A 436 -36.69 13.39 -33.34
C PRO A 436 -36.66 12.69 -34.70
N PRO A 437 -36.32 13.40 -35.80
CA PRO A 437 -36.15 12.74 -37.08
C PRO A 437 -35.13 11.63 -36.90
N VAL A 438 -35.57 10.38 -37.10
CA VAL A 438 -34.66 9.23 -37.11
C VAL A 438 -33.87 9.32 -38.42
N GLY A 439 -32.71 9.95 -38.33
CA GLY A 439 -31.78 10.18 -39.41
C GLY A 439 -30.45 10.71 -38.83
N PRO A 440 -29.33 10.53 -39.54
CA PRO A 440 -28.02 10.93 -39.03
C PRO A 440 -28.03 12.40 -38.62
N MET A 441 -27.47 12.72 -37.45
CA MET A 441 -27.39 14.10 -36.97
C MET A 441 -26.62 14.95 -37.99
N PRO A 442 -27.17 16.10 -38.43
CA PRO A 442 -26.45 16.97 -39.35
C PRO A 442 -25.22 17.54 -38.66
N TRP A 443 -24.10 17.56 -39.39
CA TRP A 443 -22.88 18.21 -38.93
C TRP A 443 -23.12 19.72 -38.81
N SER A 444 -22.56 20.35 -37.77
CA SER A 444 -22.62 21.80 -37.65
C SER A 444 -21.72 22.46 -38.71
N ALA A 445 -22.06 23.66 -39.16
CA ALA A 445 -21.25 24.39 -40.16
C ALA A 445 -19.79 24.61 -39.70
N GLN A 446 -19.54 24.71 -38.39
CA GLN A 446 -18.19 24.75 -37.83
C GLN A 446 -17.48 23.39 -37.94
N ALA A 447 -18.18 22.29 -37.69
CA ALA A 447 -17.61 20.96 -37.79
C ALA A 447 -17.34 20.56 -39.25
N GLU A 448 -18.17 21.00 -40.20
CA GLU A 448 -17.92 20.86 -41.65
C GLU A 448 -16.66 21.62 -42.08
N ALA A 449 -16.50 22.86 -41.62
CA ALA A 449 -15.32 23.68 -41.94
C ALA A 449 -14.01 23.13 -41.35
N GLU A 450 -14.06 22.43 -40.21
CA GLU A 450 -12.89 21.72 -39.67
C GLU A 450 -12.60 20.41 -40.44
N LEU A 451 -13.64 19.69 -40.85
CA LEU A 451 -13.51 18.49 -41.69
C LEU A 451 -12.85 18.82 -43.02
N GLU A 452 -13.25 19.92 -43.68
CA GLU A 452 -12.67 20.38 -44.96
C GLU A 452 -11.18 20.72 -44.90
N LYS A 453 -10.61 20.94 -43.70
CA LYS A 453 -9.17 21.17 -43.51
C LYS A 453 -8.35 19.88 -43.54
N ILE A 454 -8.99 18.72 -43.38
CA ILE A 454 -8.32 17.41 -43.47
C ILE A 454 -8.07 17.11 -44.95
N GLY A 455 -6.81 17.07 -45.37
CA GLY A 455 -6.47 16.97 -46.80
C GLY A 455 -6.76 15.61 -47.45
N ASP A 456 -7.05 14.57 -46.68
CA ASP A 456 -7.35 13.22 -47.17
C ASP A 456 -8.88 12.97 -47.23
N PRO A 457 -9.46 12.81 -48.44
CA PRO A 457 -10.90 12.56 -48.62
C PRO A 457 -11.39 11.28 -47.93
N VAL A 458 -10.54 10.27 -47.77
CA VAL A 458 -10.94 8.98 -47.17
C VAL A 458 -11.04 9.09 -45.64
N GLU A 459 -10.19 9.89 -45.01
CA GLU A 459 -10.31 10.20 -43.57
C GLU A 459 -11.53 11.08 -43.29
N GLN A 460 -11.82 12.05 -44.15
CA GLN A 460 -13.03 12.88 -44.03
C GLN A 460 -14.31 12.03 -44.05
N ASP A 461 -14.43 11.10 -45.01
CA ASP A 461 -15.60 10.21 -45.12
C ASP A 461 -15.69 9.21 -43.94
N ASN A 462 -14.56 8.69 -43.47
CA ASN A 462 -14.54 7.83 -42.28
C ASN A 462 -14.98 8.57 -41.02
N ILE A 463 -14.64 9.85 -40.88
CA ILE A 463 -15.07 10.69 -39.75
C ILE A 463 -16.57 10.99 -39.86
N ARG A 464 -17.08 11.26 -41.07
CA ARG A 464 -18.51 11.45 -41.32
C ARG A 464 -19.37 10.22 -41.00
N GLY A 465 -18.84 9.02 -41.18
CA GLY A 465 -19.55 7.75 -40.94
C GLY A 465 -19.54 7.22 -39.50
N ARG A 466 -18.91 7.92 -38.54
CA ARG A 466 -18.79 7.48 -37.14
C ARG A 466 -19.86 8.03 -36.18
N VAL A 467 -20.84 8.78 -36.69
CA VAL A 467 -21.91 9.41 -35.90
C VAL A 467 -23.24 8.72 -36.15
#